data_AF-A0A7X4JM94-F1
#
_entry.id   AF-A0A7X4JM94-F1
#
_cell.length_a   1.000
_cell.length_b   1.000
_cell.length_c   1.000
_cell.angle_alpha   90.00
_cell.angle_beta   90.00
_cell.angle_gamma   90.00
#
_symmetry.space_group_name_H-M   'P 1'
#
loop_
_entity.id
_entity.type
_entity.pdbx_description
1 polymer ?
#
loop_
_entity_poly.entity_id
_entity_poly.type
_entity_poly.pdbx_seq_one_letter_code
_entity_poly.pdbx_strand_id
1 'polypeptide(L)'
;MEHAHKEHPKYMRIFWILFGLTVAEVVVALPFLKEILGTPITAILLIGMACSKALYVALYFMHLKFEQRTLMIIALTPFIICVFLVFMLLPDLMDNARHEGLKAASQVVDTSH
;
A
#
# COMPACT_ATOMS: atom_id res chain seq x y z
N MET A 1 28.33 12.89 38.23
CA MET A 1 27.78 13.56 37.03
C MET A 1 26.60 12.73 36.57
N GLU A 2 25.44 13.13 37.05
CA GLU A 2 24.15 12.48 36.84
C GLU A 2 23.64 12.91 35.47
N HIS A 3 23.76 12.07 34.44
CA HIS A 3 23.25 12.42 33.11
C HIS A 3 22.64 11.21 32.38
N ALA A 4 21.29 11.21 32.43
CA ALA A 4 20.38 10.79 31.38
C ALA A 4 20.23 9.30 31.09
N HIS A 5 19.45 8.65 31.96
CA HIS A 5 18.53 7.58 31.59
C HIS A 5 17.67 8.01 30.38
N LYS A 6 18.09 7.65 29.16
CA LYS A 6 17.30 7.81 27.92
C LYS A 6 16.83 6.44 27.46
N GLU A 7 16.08 5.75 28.30
CA GLU A 7 15.11 4.79 27.77
C GLU A 7 14.04 5.61 27.00
N HIS A 8 13.53 5.06 25.90
CA HIS A 8 12.72 5.73 24.85
C HIS A 8 13.55 6.42 23.77
N PRO A 9 13.51 5.89 22.53
CA PRO A 9 12.23 5.83 21.80
C PRO A 9 12.13 4.63 20.85
N LYS A 10 11.49 3.53 21.29
CA LYS A 10 11.04 2.48 20.37
C LYS A 10 10.22 3.09 19.23
N TYR A 11 9.40 4.10 19.52
CA TYR A 11 8.57 4.83 18.54
C TYR A 11 9.35 5.49 17.39
N MET A 12 10.50 6.15 17.63
CA MET A 12 11.24 6.79 16.53
C MET A 12 11.77 5.76 15.51
N ARG A 13 12.07 4.53 15.93
CA ARG A 13 12.49 3.47 15.01
C ARG A 13 11.35 3.07 14.06
N ILE A 14 10.12 2.96 14.57
CA ILE A 14 8.94 2.61 13.77
C ILE A 14 8.61 3.72 12.79
N PHE A 15 8.70 4.98 13.24
CA PHE A 15 8.53 6.14 12.38
C PHE A 15 9.48 6.08 11.17
N TRP A 16 10.77 5.82 11.39
CA TRP A 16 11.74 5.71 10.30
C TRP A 16 11.47 4.55 9.34
N ILE A 17 10.99 3.41 9.84
CA ILE A 17 10.62 2.27 9.00
C ILE A 17 9.40 2.60 8.14
N LEU A 18 8.34 3.16 8.73
CA LEU A 18 7.14 3.60 8.01
C LEU A 18 7.46 4.69 7.00
N PHE A 19 8.32 5.63 7.36
CA PHE A 19 8.79 6.69 6.48
C PHE A 19 9.55 6.10 5.28
N GLY A 20 10.52 5.21 5.51
CA GLY A 20 11.23 4.51 4.44
C GLY A 20 10.29 3.72 3.52
N LEU A 21 9.28 3.04 4.09
CA LEU A 21 8.28 2.29 3.33
C LEU A 21 7.35 3.20 2.51
N THR A 22 7.19 4.45 2.93
CA THR A 22 6.44 5.47 2.19
C THR A 22 7.28 6.05 1.06
N VAL A 23 8.55 6.35 1.31
CA VAL A 23 9.49 6.78 0.26
C VAL A 23 9.60 5.71 -0.83
N ALA A 24 9.76 4.45 -0.44
CA ALA A 24 9.82 3.35 -1.38
C ALA A 24 8.52 3.21 -2.21
N GLU A 25 7.36 3.44 -1.60
CA GLU A 25 6.09 3.47 -2.31
C GLU A 25 6.04 4.59 -3.36
N VAL A 26 6.43 5.82 -2.99
CA VAL A 26 6.48 6.95 -3.92
C VAL A 26 7.38 6.65 -5.10
N VAL A 27 8.55 6.03 -4.86
CA VAL A 27 9.48 5.60 -5.92
C VAL A 27 8.83 4.58 -6.86
N VAL A 28 8.11 3.59 -6.32
CA VAL A 28 7.37 2.59 -7.11
C VAL A 28 6.21 3.23 -7.88
N ALA A 29 5.56 4.25 -7.30
CA ALA A 29 4.45 4.98 -7.91
C ALA A 29 4.89 5.96 -9.01
N LEU A 30 6.20 6.23 -9.16
CA LEU A 30 6.70 7.12 -10.21
C LEU A 30 6.29 6.59 -11.60
N PRO A 31 5.90 7.50 -12.52
CA PRO A 31 5.44 7.10 -13.85
C PRO A 31 6.51 6.31 -14.61
N PHE A 32 7.79 6.63 -14.41
CA PHE A 32 8.91 5.89 -14.99
C PHE A 32 8.93 4.39 -14.62
N LEU A 33 8.67 4.03 -13.36
CA LEU A 33 8.62 2.64 -12.94
C LEU A 33 7.30 1.98 -13.35
N LYS A 34 6.19 2.74 -13.33
CA LYS A 34 4.87 2.28 -13.77
C LYS A 34 4.87 1.87 -15.25
N GLU A 35 5.56 2.63 -16.10
CA GLU A 35 5.66 2.35 -17.53
C GLU A 35 6.49 1.09 -17.83
N ILE A 36 7.48 0.80 -16.98
CA ILE A 36 8.35 -0.38 -17.11
C ILE A 36 7.74 -1.66 -16.49
N LEU A 37 7.02 -1.54 -15.36
CA LEU A 37 6.40 -2.68 -14.65
C LEU A 37 4.98 -2.98 -15.15
N GLY A 38 4.29 -2.03 -15.77
CA GLY A 38 2.90 -2.16 -16.17
C GLY A 38 1.90 -1.87 -15.03
N THR A 39 0.77 -1.27 -15.39
CA THR A 39 -0.30 -0.82 -14.47
C THR A 39 -0.76 -1.86 -13.43
N PRO A 40 -1.04 -3.14 -13.77
CA PRO A 40 -1.55 -4.08 -12.78
C PRO A 40 -0.48 -4.50 -11.76
N ILE A 41 0.78 -4.64 -12.20
CA ILE A 41 1.89 -5.06 -11.34
C ILE A 41 2.23 -3.95 -10.35
N THR A 42 2.29 -2.70 -10.80
CA THR A 42 2.49 -1.54 -9.92
C THR A 42 1.37 -1.46 -8.87
N ALA A 43 0.11 -1.70 -9.25
CA ALA A 43 -1.00 -1.65 -8.32
C ALA A 43 -0.93 -2.75 -7.22
N ILE A 44 -0.57 -3.98 -7.59
CA ILE A 44 -0.35 -5.07 -6.63
C ILE A 44 0.80 -4.74 -5.67
N LEU A 45 1.89 -4.15 -6.18
CA LEU A 45 3.07 -3.79 -5.38
C LEU A 45 2.73 -2.66 -4.38
N LEU A 46 1.98 -1.65 -4.81
CA LEU A 46 1.47 -0.59 -3.95
C LEU A 46 0.57 -1.13 -2.84
N ILE A 47 -0.34 -2.06 -3.17
CA ILE A 47 -1.18 -2.76 -2.19
C ILE A 47 -0.34 -3.57 -1.20
N GLY A 48 0.64 -4.33 -1.67
CA GLY A 48 1.53 -5.12 -0.81
C GLY A 48 2.32 -4.24 0.16
N MET A 49 2.78 -3.08 -0.30
CA MET A 49 3.47 -2.08 0.53
C MET A 49 2.52 -1.45 1.55
N ALA A 50 1.26 -1.17 1.17
CA ALA A 50 0.23 -0.66 2.08
C ALA A 50 -0.14 -1.71 3.16
N CYS A 51 -0.30 -2.98 2.78
CA CYS A 51 -0.51 -4.09 3.71
C CYS A 51 0.67 -4.26 4.68
N SER A 52 1.89 -4.10 4.20
CA SER A 52 3.10 -4.18 5.03
C SER A 52 3.14 -3.08 6.09
N LYS A 53 2.72 -1.84 5.74
CA LYS A 53 2.54 -0.74 6.70
C LYS A 53 1.52 -1.13 7.77
N ALA A 54 0.36 -1.64 7.36
CA ALA A 54 -0.68 -2.08 8.29
C ALA A 54 -0.22 -3.20 9.24
N LEU A 55 0.52 -4.19 8.72
CA LEU A 55 1.05 -5.28 9.53
C LEU A 55 2.11 -4.78 10.54
N TYR A 56 2.98 -3.86 10.12
CA TYR A 56 3.96 -3.23 11.01
C TYR A 56 3.28 -2.45 12.15
N VAL A 57 2.22 -1.74 11.80
CA VAL A 57 1.39 -1.00 12.75
C VAL A 57 0.70 -1.98 13.72
N ALA A 58 0.08 -3.05 13.21
CA ALA A 58 -0.60 -4.06 14.03
C ALA A 58 0.36 -4.80 14.99
N LEU A 59 1.51 -5.27 14.51
CA LEU A 59 2.54 -5.92 15.33
C LEU A 59 3.05 -4.99 16.43
N TYR A 60 3.21 -3.70 16.13
CA TYR A 60 3.65 -2.71 17.10
C TYR A 60 2.59 -2.40 18.16
N PHE A 61 1.32 -2.29 17.76
CA PHE A 61 0.19 -2.12 18.69
C PHE A 61 -0.04 -3.35 19.57
N MET A 62 0.32 -4.54 19.09
CA MET A 62 0.27 -5.77 19.89
C MET A 62 1.38 -5.83 20.95
N HIS A 63 2.48 -5.09 20.78
CA HIS A 63 3.67 -5.18 21.64
C HIS A 63 3.85 -3.99 22.62
N LEU A 64 3.20 -2.83 22.45
CA LEU A 64 3.21 -1.75 23.44
C LEU A 64 1.82 -1.52 24.07
N LYS A 65 1.68 -2.06 25.28
CA LYS A 65 0.57 -1.93 26.23
C LYS A 65 0.51 -0.53 26.86
N PHE A 66 0.21 0.54 26.11
CA PHE A 66 -0.11 1.86 26.66
C PHE A 66 -1.16 2.58 25.78
N GLU A 67 -2.33 2.88 26.36
CA GLU A 67 -3.46 3.64 25.77
C GLU A 67 -3.98 3.16 24.39
N GLN A 68 -4.23 1.85 24.30
CA GLN A 68 -4.51 1.12 23.06
C GLN A 68 -5.73 1.57 22.26
N ARG A 69 -6.77 2.16 22.85
CA ARG A 69 -8.04 2.39 22.15
C ARG A 69 -7.94 3.52 21.13
N THR A 70 -7.40 4.68 21.52
CA THR A 70 -7.37 5.88 20.67
C THR A 70 -6.39 5.71 19.51
N LEU A 71 -5.17 5.22 19.78
CA LEU A 71 -4.17 5.02 18.74
C LEU A 71 -4.53 3.85 17.81
N MET A 72 -5.20 2.80 18.32
CA MET A 72 -5.74 1.74 17.46
C MET A 72 -6.80 2.29 16.51
N ILE A 73 -7.71 3.16 16.94
CA ILE A 73 -8.73 3.74 16.05
C ILE A 73 -8.07 4.52 14.91
N ILE A 74 -7.07 5.35 15.21
CA ILE A 74 -6.35 6.16 14.22
C ILE A 74 -5.57 5.26 13.23
N ALA A 75 -5.01 4.14 13.69
CA ALA A 75 -4.32 3.16 12.87
C ALA A 75 -5.26 2.23 12.09
N LEU A 76 -6.47 1.99 12.61
CA LEU A 76 -7.49 1.15 11.99
C LEU A 76 -8.17 1.89 10.84
N THR A 77 -8.30 3.21 10.90
CA THR A 77 -8.84 4.03 9.81
C THR A 77 -8.13 3.78 8.46
N PRO A 78 -6.79 3.91 8.33
CA PRO A 78 -6.11 3.62 7.06
C PRO A 78 -6.14 2.13 6.71
N PHE A 79 -6.25 1.23 7.70
CA PHE A 79 -6.39 -0.20 7.45
C PHE A 79 -7.72 -0.55 6.75
N ILE A 80 -8.83 0.01 7.23
CA ILE A 80 -10.15 -0.15 6.61
C ILE A 80 -10.15 0.41 5.19
N ILE A 81 -9.53 1.58 4.98
CA ILE A 81 -9.38 2.17 3.63
C ILE A 81 -8.56 1.24 2.72
N CYS A 82 -7.47 0.63 3.21
CA CYS A 82 -6.69 -0.34 2.42
C CYS A 82 -7.52 -1.55 2.00
N VAL A 83 -8.28 -2.16 2.93
CA VAL A 83 -9.12 -3.32 2.62
C VAL A 83 -10.19 -2.95 1.59
N PHE A 84 -10.83 -1.78 1.75
CA PHE A 84 -11.82 -1.28 0.81
C PHE A 84 -11.21 -1.02 -0.58
N LEU A 85 -10.01 -0.46 -0.64
CA LEU A 85 -9.28 -0.19 -1.89
C LEU A 85 -8.92 -1.48 -2.62
N VAL A 86 -8.48 -2.52 -1.92
CA VAL A 86 -8.24 -3.84 -2.53
C VAL A 86 -9.54 -4.41 -3.11
N PHE A 87 -10.64 -4.31 -2.36
CA PHE A 87 -11.94 -4.82 -2.80
C PHE A 87 -12.49 -4.06 -4.02
N MET A 88 -12.25 -2.75 -4.10
CA MET A 88 -12.62 -1.92 -5.23
C MET A 88 -11.68 -2.09 -6.43
N LEU A 89 -10.39 -2.38 -6.20
CA LEU A 89 -9.43 -2.57 -7.27
C LEU A 89 -9.55 -3.94 -7.96
N LEU A 90 -9.94 -5.00 -7.24
CA LEU A 90 -10.17 -6.33 -7.82
C LEU A 90 -11.13 -6.33 -9.03
N PRO A 91 -12.33 -5.72 -8.97
CA PRO A 91 -13.22 -5.63 -10.13
C PRO A 91 -12.67 -4.69 -11.20
N ASP A 92 -12.01 -3.59 -10.83
CA ASP A 92 -11.42 -2.64 -11.80
C ASP A 92 -10.32 -3.30 -12.65
N LEU A 93 -9.47 -4.14 -12.04
CA LEU A 93 -8.47 -4.93 -12.77
C LEU A 93 -9.12 -5.94 -13.73
N MET A 94 -10.25 -6.53 -13.32
CA MET A 94 -11.01 -7.50 -14.12
C MET A 94 -11.73 -6.83 -15.30
N ASP A 95 -12.34 -5.67 -15.09
CA ASP A 95 -13.03 -4.91 -16.13
C ASP A 95 -12.04 -4.34 -17.17
N ASN A 96 -10.90 -3.81 -16.73
CA ASN A 96 -9.86 -3.35 -17.65
C ASN A 96 -9.37 -4.48 -18.57
N ALA A 97 -9.17 -5.69 -18.04
CA ALA A 97 -8.80 -6.85 -18.85
C ALA A 97 -9.86 -7.23 -19.89
N ARG A 98 -11.16 -7.06 -19.56
CA ARG A 98 -12.27 -7.27 -20.51
C ARG A 98 -12.30 -6.22 -21.62
N HIS A 99 -12.08 -4.95 -21.30
CA HIS A 99 -12.11 -3.85 -22.28
C HIS A 99 -10.96 -3.94 -23.29
N GLU A 100 -9.77 -4.33 -22.85
CA GLU A 100 -8.61 -4.59 -23.72
C GLU A 100 -8.93 -5.74 -24.70
N GLY A 101 -9.56 -6.81 -24.23
CA GLY A 101 -10.00 -7.93 -25.07
C GLY A 101 -11.07 -7.55 -26.10
N LEU A 102 -12.02 -6.69 -25.74
CA LEU A 102 -13.05 -6.19 -26.65
C LEU A 102 -12.46 -5.29 -27.76
N LYS A 103 -11.51 -4.42 -27.41
CA LYS A 103 -10.78 -3.58 -28.37
C LYS A 103 -9.97 -4.43 -29.35
N ALA A 104 -9.27 -5.45 -28.86
CA ALA A 104 -8.50 -6.36 -29.69
C ALA A 104 -9.41 -7.09 -30.69
N ALA A 105 -10.56 -7.63 -30.25
CA ALA A 105 -11.51 -8.31 -31.11
C ALA A 105 -12.12 -7.38 -32.19
N SER A 106 -12.46 -6.15 -31.82
CA SER A 106 -12.99 -5.16 -32.77
C SER A 106 -11.96 -4.73 -33.82
N GLN A 107 -10.68 -4.60 -33.45
CA GLN A 107 -9.61 -4.27 -34.39
C GLN A 107 -9.35 -5.39 -35.40
N VAL A 108 -9.43 -6.66 -34.98
CA VAL A 108 -9.29 -7.80 -35.91
C VAL A 108 -10.43 -7.84 -36.93
N VAL A 109 -11.65 -7.48 -36.52
CA VAL A 109 -12.82 -7.42 -37.42
C VAL A 109 -12.70 -6.28 -38.44
N ASP A 110 -12.23 -5.10 -38.03
CA ASP A 110 -12.11 -3.91 -38.89
C ASP A 110 -11.00 -4.03 -39.94
N THR A 111 -9.94 -4.77 -39.64
CA THR A 111 -8.80 -4.98 -40.58
C THR A 111 -9.06 -6.14 -41.57
N SER A 112 -10.17 -6.85 -41.42
CA SER A 112 -10.55 -7.99 -42.28
C SER A 112 -11.44 -7.60 -43.47
N HIS A 113 -11.59 -6.30 -43.73
CA HIS A 113 -12.41 -5.72 -44.80
C HIS A 113 -11.58 -4.80 -45.70
#